data_AF-A0A6I1QN88-F1
#
_entry.id   AF-A0A6I1QN88-F1
#
_cell.length_a   1.000
_cell.length_b   1.000
_cell.length_c   1.000
_cell.angle_alpha   90.00
_cell.angle_beta   90.00
_cell.angle_gamma   90.00
#
_symmetry.space_group_name_H-M   'P 1'
#
loop_
_entity.id
_entity.type
_entity.pdbx_description
1 polymer ?
#
loop_
_entity_poly.entity_id
_entity_poly.type
_entity_poly.pdbx_seq_one_letter_code
_entity_poly.pdbx_strand_id
1 'polypeptide(L)'
;MYGSLAGALSARKIRFNREAYEASVDGRIEGVGKTIRITEINIRYTLAIPQGTREETERALRVHPAGCPAHESVKDAIRVTWEADIEEF
;
A
#
# COMPACT_ATOMS: atom_id res chain seq x y z
N MET A 1 -3.43 -3.66 3.55
CA MET A 1 -2.25 -3.31 2.75
C MET A 1 -1.16 -2.64 3.60
N TYR A 2 -1.48 -1.63 4.43
CA TYR A 2 -0.55 -1.01 5.40
C TYR A 2 0.28 -2.02 6.23
N GLY A 3 -0.37 -2.89 7.00
CA GLY A 3 0.35 -3.89 7.81
C GLY A 3 1.21 -4.87 6.99
N SER A 4 0.76 -5.26 5.79
CA SER A 4 1.49 -6.16 4.91
C SER A 4 2.76 -5.50 4.35
N LEU A 5 2.70 -4.21 4.01
CA LEU A 5 3.88 -3.44 3.62
C LEU A 5 4.87 -3.30 4.78
N ALA A 6 4.40 -2.95 5.98
CA ALA A 6 5.25 -2.91 7.18
C ALA A 6 5.95 -4.25 7.46
N GLY A 7 5.24 -5.36 7.29
CA GLY A 7 5.81 -6.71 7.39
C GLY A 7 6.85 -6.99 6.32
N ALA A 8 6.59 -6.61 5.07
CA ALA A 8 7.52 -6.80 3.95
C ALA A 8 8.82 -5.99 4.11
N LEU A 9 8.75 -4.77 4.65
CA LEU A 9 9.91 -3.94 5.01
C LEU A 9 10.71 -4.57 6.14
N SER A 10 10.02 -5.03 7.19
CA SER A 10 10.64 -5.67 8.36
C SER A 10 11.39 -6.95 8.00
N ALA A 11 10.80 -7.78 7.12
CA ALA A 11 11.45 -9.01 6.62
C ALA A 11 12.76 -8.74 5.86
N ARG A 12 12.91 -7.55 5.27
CA ARG A 12 14.12 -7.08 4.59
C ARG A 12 15.08 -6.31 5.51
N LYS A 13 14.78 -6.23 6.81
CA LYS A 13 15.53 -5.46 7.82
C LYS A 13 15.60 -3.95 7.49
N ILE A 14 14.66 -3.44 6.72
CA ILE A 14 14.55 -2.01 6.43
C ILE A 14 13.90 -1.35 7.63
N ARG A 15 14.65 -0.48 8.29
CA ARG A 15 14.12 0.39 9.34
C ARG A 15 13.27 1.46 8.65
N PHE A 16 12.16 1.85 9.26
CA PHE A 16 11.36 2.97 8.80
C PHE A 16 10.90 3.76 10.03
N ASN A 17 10.77 5.07 9.88
CA ASN A 17 10.22 5.91 10.94
C ASN A 17 8.72 5.63 11.07
N ARG A 18 8.27 5.16 12.24
CA ARG A 18 6.85 4.85 12.49
C ARG A 18 5.97 6.09 12.51
N GLU A 19 6.51 7.24 12.90
CA GLU A 19 5.78 8.51 12.90
C GLU A 19 5.59 9.04 11.48
N ALA A 20 6.51 8.72 10.57
CA ALA A 20 6.43 9.09 9.16
C ALA A 20 5.91 7.95 8.26
N TYR A 21 5.38 6.86 8.85
CA TYR A 21 4.85 5.72 8.11
C TYR A 21 3.33 5.77 8.06
N GLU A 22 2.82 6.38 6.99
CA GLU A 22 1.41 6.69 6.83
C GLU A 22 0.84 6.05 5.56
N ALA A 23 -0.47 5.84 5.56
CA ALA A 23 -1.21 5.45 4.36
C ALA A 23 -2.53 6.21 4.32
N SER A 24 -2.68 7.05 3.31
CA SER A 24 -3.95 7.70 2.96
C SER A 24 -4.67 6.84 1.94
N VAL A 25 -5.99 6.71 2.10
CA VAL A 25 -6.80 5.82 1.26
C VAL A 25 -8.00 6.57 0.72
N ASP A 26 -8.08 6.65 -0.61
CA ASP A 26 -9.21 7.23 -1.34
C ASP A 26 -10.03 6.11 -1.98
N GLY A 27 -11.35 6.17 -1.79
CA GLY A 27 -12.30 5.21 -2.36
C GLY A 27 -13.23 5.87 -3.37
N ARG A 28 -13.53 5.16 -4.46
CA ARG A 28 -14.53 5.60 -5.44
C ARG A 28 -15.81 4.79 -5.30
N ILE A 29 -16.93 5.48 -5.13
CA ILE A 29 -18.27 4.88 -5.08
C ILE A 29 -19.03 5.33 -6.31
N GLU A 30 -19.55 4.37 -7.07
CA GLU A 30 -20.25 4.63 -8.33
C GLU A 30 -21.57 3.85 -8.40
N GLY A 31 -22.50 4.36 -9.20
CA GLY A 31 -23.73 3.63 -9.55
C GLY A 31 -23.41 2.47 -10.50
N VAL A 32 -23.71 1.25 -10.09
CA VAL A 32 -23.55 0.02 -10.88
C VAL A 32 -24.90 -0.69 -10.94
N GLY A 33 -25.57 -0.56 -12.09
CA GLY A 33 -26.93 -1.08 -12.27
C GLY A 33 -27.94 -0.33 -11.41
N LYS A 34 -28.58 -1.05 -10.47
CA LYS A 34 -29.61 -0.50 -9.56
C LYS A 34 -29.08 -0.17 -8.15
N THR A 35 -27.77 -0.26 -7.93
CA THR A 35 -27.16 -0.03 -6.62
C THR A 35 -25.89 0.81 -6.76
N ILE A 36 -25.36 1.28 -5.63
CA ILE A 36 -24.03 1.89 -5.56
C ILE A 36 -23.02 0.86 -5.06
N ARG A 37 -21.81 0.89 -5.61
CA ARG A 37 -20.72 0.00 -5.23
C ARG A 37 -19.44 0.81 -5.10
N ILE A 38 -18.56 0.36 -4.20
CA ILE A 38 -17.16 0.73 -4.29
C ILE A 38 -16.63 0.10 -5.58
N THR A 39 -15.99 0.88 -6.44
CA THR A 39 -15.40 0.41 -7.70
C THR A 39 -13.87 0.50 -7.67
N GLU A 40 -13.32 1.34 -6.81
CA GLU A 40 -11.89 1.57 -6.72
C GLU A 40 -11.45 1.97 -5.30
N ILE A 41 -10.24 1.55 -4.96
CA ILE A 41 -9.45 2.02 -3.81
C ILE A 41 -8.06 2.42 -4.30
N ASN A 42 -7.61 3.61 -3.94
CA ASN A 42 -6.27 4.13 -4.20
C ASN A 42 -5.57 4.39 -2.88
N ILE A 43 -4.36 3.84 -2.72
CA ILE A 43 -3.59 3.95 -1.49
C ILE A 43 -2.33 4.77 -1.76
N ARG A 44 -2.15 5.86 -1.03
CA ARG A 44 -0.91 6.63 -1.05
C ARG A 44 -0.14 6.37 0.23
N TYR A 45 1.05 5.81 0.10
CA TYR A 45 1.99 5.63 1.20
C TYR A 45 2.90 6.84 1.33
N THR A 46 3.17 7.24 2.57
CA THR A 46 4.28 8.14 2.89
C THR A 46 5.22 7.37 3.82
N LEU A 47 6.51 7.34 3.49
CA LEU A 47 7.49 6.65 4.33
C LEU A 47 8.89 7.25 4.20
N ALA A 48 9.57 7.33 5.35
CA ALA A 48 10.99 7.67 5.44
C ALA A 48 11.81 6.39 5.68
N ILE A 49 12.87 6.20 4.88
CA ILE A 49 13.75 5.01 4.90
C ILE A 49 15.24 5.42 4.98
N PRO A 50 16.15 4.57 5.50
CA PRO A 50 17.58 4.83 5.47
C PRO A 50 18.13 4.96 4.05
N GLN A 51 19.11 5.85 3.86
CA GLN A 51 19.86 5.95 2.60
C GLN A 51 20.36 4.60 2.09
N GLY A 52 20.19 4.37 0.80
CA GLY A 52 20.67 3.15 0.13
C GLY A 52 19.73 1.95 0.28
N THR A 53 18.56 2.12 0.89
CA THR A 53 17.54 1.06 1.00
C THR A 53 16.36 1.24 0.04
N ARG A 54 16.41 2.24 -0.85
CA ARG A 54 15.33 2.55 -1.80
C ARG A 54 14.96 1.38 -2.69
N GLU A 55 15.92 0.71 -3.30
CA GLU A 55 15.64 -0.41 -4.21
C GLU A 55 14.90 -1.56 -3.49
N GLU A 56 15.36 -1.95 -2.31
CA GLU A 56 14.70 -2.99 -1.51
C GLU A 56 13.33 -2.56 -0.98
N THR A 57 13.16 -1.27 -0.68
CA THR A 57 11.87 -0.67 -0.31
C THR A 57 10.89 -0.76 -1.47
N GLU A 58 11.31 -0.41 -2.68
CA GLU A 58 10.48 -0.53 -3.88
C GLU A 58 10.13 -1.99 -4.20
N ARG A 59 11.06 -2.92 -3.95
CA ARG A 59 10.76 -4.36 -4.04
C ARG A 59 9.69 -4.76 -3.03
N ALA A 60 9.77 -4.28 -1.79
CA ALA A 60 8.74 -4.52 -0.77
C ALA A 60 7.37 -3.96 -1.22
N LEU A 61 7.35 -2.74 -1.74
CA LEU A 61 6.16 -2.10 -2.31
C LEU A 61 5.55 -2.91 -3.45
N ARG A 62 6.36 -3.49 -4.35
CA ARG A 62 5.80 -4.33 -5.44
C ARG A 62 5.17 -5.62 -4.94
N VAL A 63 5.71 -6.25 -3.89
CA VAL A 63 5.26 -7.57 -3.45
C VAL A 63 4.23 -7.54 -2.33
N HIS A 64 4.12 -6.44 -1.57
CA HIS A 64 3.21 -6.38 -0.43
C HIS A 64 1.72 -6.64 -0.72
N PRO A 65 1.17 -6.42 -1.94
CA PRO A 65 -0.21 -6.75 -2.21
C PRO A 65 -0.44 -8.28 -2.21
N ALA A 66 0.55 -9.05 -2.66
CA ALA A 66 0.47 -10.50 -2.73
C ALA A 66 0.37 -11.10 -1.32
N GLY A 67 -0.74 -11.79 -1.06
CA GLY A 67 -1.01 -12.36 0.27
C GLY A 67 -1.46 -11.34 1.32
N CYS A 68 -1.69 -10.08 0.95
CA CYS A 68 -2.36 -9.14 1.84
C CYS A 68 -3.83 -9.53 2.00
N PRO A 69 -4.33 -9.86 3.20
CA PRO A 69 -5.70 -10.36 3.38
C PRO A 69 -6.76 -9.39 2.83
N ALA A 70 -6.57 -8.09 3.05
CA ALA A 70 -7.49 -7.06 2.60
C ALA A 70 -7.52 -6.93 1.07
N HIS A 71 -6.36 -7.02 0.39
CA HIS A 71 -6.29 -6.94 -1.07
C HIS A 71 -6.86 -8.19 -1.72
N GLU A 72 -6.44 -9.37 -1.24
CA GLU A 72 -6.92 -10.66 -1.73
C GLU A 72 -8.45 -10.79 -1.61
N SER A 73 -9.06 -10.19 -0.58
CA SER A 73 -10.51 -10.24 -0.37
C SER A 73 -11.32 -9.44 -1.41
N VAL A 74 -10.72 -8.46 -2.09
CA VAL A 74 -11.48 -7.49 -2.91
C VAL A 74 -10.93 -7.28 -4.32
N LYS A 75 -9.72 -7.74 -4.65
CA LYS A 75 -9.03 -7.46 -5.92
C LYS A 75 -9.81 -7.91 -7.17
N ASP A 76 -10.63 -8.95 -7.05
CA ASP A 76 -11.45 -9.45 -8.17
C ASP A 76 -12.80 -8.73 -8.28
N ALA A 77 -13.13 -7.88 -7.31
CA ALA A 77 -14.38 -7.13 -7.24
C ALA A 77 -14.21 -5.63 -7.52
N ILE A 78 -13.05 -5.05 -7.17
CA ILE A 78 -12.75 -3.62 -7.30
C ILE A 78 -11.31 -3.41 -7.75
N ARG A 79 -11.04 -2.27 -8.39
CA ARG A 79 -9.67 -1.86 -8.71
C ARG A 79 -8.97 -1.42 -7.44
N VAL A 80 -7.78 -1.96 -7.17
CA VAL A 80 -6.95 -1.52 -6.03
C VAL A 80 -5.60 -1.07 -6.58
N THR A 81 -5.27 0.21 -6.42
CA THR A 81 -3.97 0.74 -6.80
C THR A 81 -3.22 1.29 -5.60
N TRP A 82 -1.91 1.48 -5.76
CA TRP A 82 -1.08 2.11 -4.75
C TRP A 82 0.03 2.96 -5.38
N GLU A 83 0.45 3.97 -4.65
CA GLU A 83 1.62 4.80 -4.92
C GLU A 83 2.35 5.06 -3.60
N ALA A 84 3.60 5.51 -3.68
CA ALA A 84 4.41 5.76 -2.49
C ALA A 84 5.33 6.98 -2.68
N ASP A 85 5.25 7.89 -1.72
CA ASP A 85 6.15 9.01 -1.52
C ASP A 85 7.26 8.57 -0.54
N ILE A 86 8.47 8.36 -1.06
CA ILE A 86 9.61 7.81 -0.30
C ILE A 86 10.69 8.87 -0.09
N GLU A 87 10.94 9.20 1.18
CA GLU A 87 12.04 10.06 1.62
C GLU A 87 13.21 9.23 2.18
N GLU A 88 14.45 9.60 1.86
CA GLU A 88 15.65 8.96 2.41
C GLU A 88 16.31 9.83 3.48
N PHE A 89 16.68 9.23 4.61
CA PHE A 89 17.35 9.87 5.74
C PHE A 89 18.66 9.18 6.13
#